data_AF-Q2WA28-F1
#
_entry.id   AF-Q2WA28-F1
#
_cell.length_a   1.000
_cell.length_b   1.000
_cell.length_c   1.000
_cell.angle_alpha   90.00
_cell.angle_beta   90.00
_cell.angle_gamma   90.00
#
_symmetry.space_group_name_H-M   'P 1'
#
loop_
_entity.id
_entity.type
_entity.pdbx_description
1 polymer ?
#
loop_
_entity_poly.entity_id
_entity_poly.type
_entity_poly.pdbx_seq_one_letter_code
_entity_poly.pdbx_strand_id
1 'polypeptide(L)'
;MNIDVDLSPITALIIDDSRYARSFIKTALQSFGIRTILEAADGPSGLEILGQQPVHLVIVDHDMAPMDGIDFTRFLRAGEIVACDDVAVIMMSAESAAEVVFQARSAGVNEFLVKPMSADSLFRRIRNVLVNPKAFVRTPGFKGPDRRLLSRPPPGVAERRVAAPLAKPLPLVMPIGATAAARPAAAPHAPVVQAPKPAQERTGRKKFHAGQIVFSEGDAGDMAYVVESGKVSIFKTVNGQKVILGQIGPNGVFGEMALIDNEPRMASAMAAEETSCLVIPMAALKSQIGKTPDLVILVLETLLYDIRKMGRELGQVRATLEKKRAGK
;
A
#
# COMPACT_ATOMS: atom_id res chain seq x y z
N MET A 1 10.71 20.04 8.50
CA MET A 1 10.81 18.81 9.30
C MET A 1 12.23 18.77 9.84
N ASN A 2 12.43 19.04 11.14
CA ASN A 2 13.77 18.95 11.72
C ASN A 2 14.01 17.49 12.13
N ILE A 3 14.91 16.82 11.44
CA ILE A 3 15.39 15.48 11.80
C ILE A 3 16.37 15.68 12.97
N ASP A 4 15.92 15.42 14.19
CA ASP A 4 16.69 15.56 15.44
C ASP A 4 17.46 14.28 15.83
N VAL A 5 17.35 13.23 15.01
CA VAL A 5 17.88 11.89 15.29
C VAL A 5 18.54 11.32 14.03
N ASP A 6 19.74 10.75 14.18
CA ASP A 6 20.40 10.05 13.08
C ASP A 6 19.75 8.67 12.84
N LEU A 7 19.11 8.52 11.68
CA LEU A 7 18.49 7.26 11.25
C LEU A 7 19.35 6.50 10.22
N SER A 8 20.56 6.99 9.90
CA SER A 8 21.46 6.32 8.95
C SER A 8 21.91 4.90 9.34
N PRO A 9 22.08 4.51 10.63
CA PRO A 9 22.45 3.14 10.98
C PRO A 9 21.27 2.15 10.95
N ILE A 10 20.05 2.65 10.74
CA ILE A 10 18.84 1.82 10.75
C ILE A 10 18.75 1.03 9.44
N THR A 11 18.71 -0.29 9.56
CA THR A 11 18.25 -1.20 8.50
C THR A 11 16.74 -1.37 8.60
N ALA A 12 16.02 -0.95 7.56
CA ALA A 12 14.57 -1.09 7.46
C ALA A 12 14.19 -2.15 6.43
N LEU A 13 13.15 -2.93 6.70
CA LEU A 13 12.51 -3.85 5.77
C LEU A 13 11.09 -3.38 5.48
N ILE A 14 10.76 -3.24 4.20
CA ILE A 14 9.42 -2.91 3.72
C ILE A 14 8.80 -4.18 3.14
N ILE A 15 7.61 -4.54 3.61
CA ILE A 15 6.84 -5.69 3.16
C ILE A 15 5.46 -5.20 2.74
N ASP A 16 5.20 -5.18 1.44
CA ASP A 16 3.94 -4.71 0.86
C ASP A 16 3.85 -5.34 -0.53
N ASP A 17 2.69 -5.82 -0.98
CA ASP A 17 2.54 -6.46 -2.29
C ASP A 17 2.59 -5.42 -3.43
N SER A 18 2.14 -4.19 -3.16
CA SER A 18 2.20 -3.06 -4.07
C SER A 18 3.62 -2.51 -4.20
N ARG A 19 4.20 -2.65 -5.41
CA ARG A 19 5.49 -2.05 -5.77
C ARG A 19 5.51 -0.53 -5.56
N TYR A 20 4.38 0.14 -5.75
CA TYR A 20 4.26 1.58 -5.60
C TYR A 20 4.27 2.00 -4.13
N ALA A 21 3.55 1.29 -3.27
CA ALA A 21 3.62 1.50 -1.83
C ALA A 21 5.05 1.28 -1.32
N ARG A 22 5.73 0.21 -1.77
CA ARG A 22 7.15 0.00 -1.45
C ARG A 22 8.04 1.16 -1.92
N SER A 23 7.83 1.65 -3.14
CA SER A 23 8.58 2.79 -3.68
C SER A 23 8.34 4.07 -2.87
N PHE A 24 7.09 4.40 -2.54
CA PHE A 24 6.74 5.56 -1.74
C PHE A 24 7.40 5.50 -0.35
N ILE A 25 7.25 4.37 0.35
CA ILE A 25 7.81 4.18 1.68
C ILE A 25 9.33 4.30 1.59
N LYS A 26 9.96 3.64 0.61
CA LYS A 26 11.41 3.73 0.38
C LYS A 26 11.87 5.16 0.18
N THR A 27 11.22 5.94 -0.70
CA THR A 27 11.53 7.36 -0.91
C THR A 27 11.38 8.15 0.40
N ALA A 28 10.33 7.90 1.17
CA ALA A 28 10.11 8.56 2.46
C ALA A 28 11.22 8.21 3.46
N LEU A 29 11.55 6.93 3.63
CA LEU A 29 12.63 6.47 4.53
C LEU A 29 13.98 7.07 4.14
N GLN A 30 14.31 7.11 2.85
CA GLN A 30 15.52 7.76 2.35
C GLN A 30 15.55 9.24 2.70
N SER A 31 14.42 9.95 2.55
CA SER A 31 14.31 11.37 2.93
C SER A 31 14.50 11.61 4.44
N PHE A 32 14.21 10.60 5.27
CA PHE A 32 14.44 10.64 6.72
C PHE A 32 15.88 10.28 7.11
N GLY A 33 16.73 9.89 6.15
CA GLY A 33 18.13 9.54 6.37
C GLY A 33 18.42 8.05 6.51
N ILE A 34 17.42 7.17 6.39
CA ILE A 34 17.61 5.71 6.41
C ILE A 34 18.23 5.28 5.08
N ARG A 35 19.42 4.66 5.14
CA ARG A 35 20.20 4.31 3.94
C ARG A 35 20.06 2.85 3.53
N THR A 36 19.86 1.96 4.50
CA THR A 36 19.76 0.51 4.27
C THR A 36 18.30 0.11 4.28
N ILE A 37 17.72 -0.08 3.10
CA ILE A 37 16.31 -0.42 2.92
C ILE A 37 16.20 -1.70 2.10
N LEU A 38 15.54 -2.69 2.69
CA LEU A 38 15.24 -3.99 2.12
C LEU A 38 13.77 -4.03 1.73
N GLU A 39 13.42 -4.81 0.72
CA GLU A 39 12.06 -4.89 0.18
C GLU A 39 11.64 -6.34 0.00
N ALA A 40 10.41 -6.67 0.38
CA ALA A 40 9.75 -7.94 0.12
C ALA A 40 8.33 -7.69 -0.41
N ALA A 41 7.86 -8.56 -1.31
CA ALA A 41 6.51 -8.48 -1.86
C ALA A 41 5.46 -9.23 -1.01
N ASP A 42 5.90 -10.06 -0.06
CA ASP A 42 5.03 -10.90 0.75
C ASP A 42 5.69 -11.28 2.08
N GLY A 43 4.88 -11.82 3.00
CA GLY A 43 5.32 -12.25 4.33
C GLY A 43 6.47 -13.27 4.32
N PRO A 44 6.35 -14.41 3.60
CA PRO A 44 7.43 -15.42 3.51
C PRO A 44 8.77 -14.84 3.04
N SER A 45 8.77 -14.03 1.98
CA SER A 45 9.98 -13.36 1.47
C SER A 45 10.58 -12.42 2.51
N GLY A 46 9.73 -11.72 3.28
CA GLY A 46 10.17 -10.86 4.38
C GLY A 46 10.81 -11.64 5.54
N LEU A 47 10.25 -12.81 5.88
CA LEU A 47 10.82 -13.71 6.89
C LEU A 47 12.17 -14.29 6.46
N GLU A 48 12.33 -14.62 5.19
CA GLU A 48 13.62 -15.07 4.65
C GLU A 48 14.69 -13.99 4.81
N ILE A 49 14.38 -12.73 4.47
CA ILE A 49 15.30 -11.60 4.64
C ILE A 49 15.69 -11.40 6.11
N LEU A 50 14.73 -11.52 7.03
CA LEU A 50 14.98 -11.42 8.47
C LEU A 50 15.94 -12.52 8.98
N GLY A 51 15.92 -13.70 8.37
CA GLY A 51 16.85 -14.78 8.69
C GLY A 51 18.28 -14.57 8.17
N GLN A 52 18.48 -13.67 7.22
CA GLN A 52 19.77 -13.47 6.54
C GLN A 52 20.61 -12.33 7.14
N GLN A 53 19.97 -11.29 7.67
CA GLN A 53 20.66 -10.09 8.15
C GLN A 53 19.86 -9.33 9.21
N PRO A 54 20.53 -8.54 10.09
CA PRO A 54 19.83 -7.79 11.11
C PRO A 54 18.94 -6.69 10.51
N VAL A 55 17.68 -6.67 10.95
CA VAL A 55 16.69 -5.65 10.61
C VAL A 55 16.26 -4.96 11.90
N HIS A 56 16.19 -3.64 11.90
CA HIS A 56 15.83 -2.85 13.09
C HIS A 56 14.37 -2.41 13.06
N LEU A 57 13.83 -2.19 11.86
CA LEU A 57 12.49 -1.70 11.61
C LEU A 57 11.84 -2.49 10.47
N VAL A 58 10.65 -3.03 10.72
CA VAL A 58 9.78 -3.61 9.70
C VAL A 58 8.58 -2.69 9.51
N ILE A 59 8.31 -2.34 8.26
CA ILE A 59 7.08 -1.69 7.82
C ILE A 59 6.33 -2.72 6.98
N VAL A 60 5.20 -3.20 7.50
CA VAL A 60 4.46 -4.32 6.91
C VAL A 60 3.03 -3.91 6.58
N ASP A 61 2.56 -4.27 5.40
CA ASP A 61 1.14 -4.13 5.06
C ASP A 61 0.29 -5.16 5.80
N HIS A 62 -0.94 -4.80 6.11
CA HIS A 62 -1.87 -5.71 6.76
C HIS A 62 -2.39 -6.75 5.77
N ASP A 63 -2.85 -6.28 4.61
CA ASP A 63 -3.64 -7.06 3.66
C ASP A 63 -2.73 -7.66 2.57
N MET A 64 -2.06 -8.76 2.88
CA MET A 64 -1.16 -9.47 1.95
C MET A 64 -1.47 -10.97 1.88
N ALA A 65 -1.06 -11.61 0.78
CA ALA A 65 -1.11 -13.05 0.59
C ALA A 65 0.29 -13.62 0.27
N PRO A 66 0.57 -14.90 0.57
CA PRO A 66 -0.29 -15.88 1.23
C PRO A 66 -0.40 -15.71 2.76
N MET A 67 0.33 -14.76 3.33
CA MET A 67 0.39 -14.48 4.77
C MET A 67 0.12 -12.99 4.98
N ASP A 68 -0.84 -12.69 5.87
CA ASP A 68 -1.18 -11.32 6.22
C ASP A 68 -0.17 -10.72 7.22
N GLY A 69 -0.22 -9.40 7.42
CA GLY A 69 0.72 -8.71 8.32
C GLY A 69 0.59 -9.12 9.79
N ILE A 70 -0.58 -9.58 10.23
CA ILE A 70 -0.82 -10.01 11.62
C ILE A 70 -0.16 -11.36 11.85
N ASP A 71 -0.36 -12.32 10.95
CA ASP A 71 0.23 -13.64 10.97
C ASP A 71 1.75 -13.58 10.81
N PHE A 72 2.24 -12.72 9.92
CA PHE A 72 3.66 -12.39 9.83
C PHE A 72 4.21 -11.92 11.18
N THR A 73 3.52 -11.00 11.85
CA THR A 73 3.97 -10.46 13.14
C THR A 73 3.93 -11.54 14.23
N ARG A 74 2.89 -12.39 14.26
CA ARG A 74 2.81 -13.51 15.20
C ARG A 74 3.98 -14.48 15.01
N PHE A 75 4.29 -14.82 13.77
CA PHE A 75 5.41 -15.69 13.42
C PHE A 75 6.75 -15.08 13.86
N LEU A 76 6.98 -13.80 13.55
CA LEU A 76 8.16 -13.07 14.02
C LEU A 76 8.31 -13.10 15.55
N ARG A 77 7.20 -12.89 16.28
CA ARG A 77 7.19 -12.89 17.74
C ARG A 77 7.29 -14.28 18.36
N ALA A 78 6.93 -15.35 17.64
CA ALA A 78 7.13 -16.71 18.12
C ALA A 78 8.61 -16.98 18.45
N GLY A 79 9.53 -16.30 17.74
CA GLY A 79 10.97 -16.39 17.95
C GLY A 79 11.59 -17.58 17.22
N GLU A 80 10.95 -18.02 16.12
CA GLU A 80 11.48 -19.06 15.23
C GLU A 80 12.69 -18.55 14.43
N ILE A 81 12.78 -17.23 14.22
CA ILE A 81 13.95 -16.55 13.66
C ILE A 81 14.80 -16.01 14.81
N VAL A 82 16.05 -16.45 14.86
CA VAL A 82 17.00 -16.09 15.92
C VAL A 82 17.22 -14.58 15.95
N ALA A 83 17.18 -14.00 17.16
CA ALA A 83 17.52 -12.60 17.44
C ALA A 83 16.70 -11.54 16.66
N CYS A 84 15.48 -11.87 16.24
CA CYS A 84 14.59 -10.93 15.53
C CYS A 84 13.25 -10.67 16.24
N ASP A 85 13.01 -11.29 17.39
CA ASP A 85 11.69 -11.25 18.04
C ASP A 85 11.38 -9.91 18.74
N ASP A 86 12.33 -8.99 18.84
CA ASP A 86 12.20 -7.63 19.37
C ASP A 86 12.19 -6.53 18.30
N VAL A 87 12.36 -6.87 17.03
CA VAL A 87 12.36 -5.93 15.90
C VAL A 87 11.12 -5.04 15.92
N ALA A 88 11.30 -3.73 15.69
CA ALA A 88 10.21 -2.78 15.64
C ALA A 88 9.29 -3.06 14.44
N VAL A 89 8.00 -3.26 14.68
CA VAL A 89 7.00 -3.48 13.61
C VAL A 89 6.02 -2.32 13.56
N ILE A 90 5.97 -1.63 12.43
CA ILE A 90 4.92 -0.68 12.08
C ILE A 90 4.03 -1.34 11.04
N MET A 91 2.76 -1.55 11.41
CA MET A 91 1.77 -2.11 10.49
C MET A 91 1.03 -0.99 9.76
N MET A 92 0.85 -1.14 8.46
CA MET A 92 0.03 -0.27 7.63
C MET A 92 -1.25 -1.00 7.24
N SER A 93 -2.40 -0.33 7.24
CA SER A 93 -3.65 -0.94 6.77
C SER A 93 -4.62 0.11 6.24
N ALA A 94 -5.47 -0.29 5.29
CA ALA A 94 -6.57 0.54 4.80
C ALA A 94 -7.73 0.67 5.82
N GLU A 95 -7.87 -0.28 6.75
CA GLU A 95 -9.04 -0.36 7.65
C GLU A 95 -8.70 0.07 9.09
N SER A 96 -9.53 0.95 9.65
CA SER A 96 -9.37 1.46 11.03
C SER A 96 -10.30 0.79 12.05
N ALA A 97 -10.89 -0.36 11.70
CA ALA A 97 -11.80 -1.08 12.57
C ALA A 97 -11.12 -1.43 13.91
N ALA A 98 -11.82 -1.18 15.02
CA ALA A 98 -11.28 -1.38 16.37
C ALA A 98 -10.81 -2.84 16.61
N GLU A 99 -11.44 -3.80 15.95
CA GLU A 99 -11.09 -5.22 16.02
C GLU A 99 -9.75 -5.54 15.36
N VAL A 100 -9.48 -5.00 14.17
CA VAL A 100 -8.19 -5.16 13.46
C VAL A 100 -7.07 -4.54 14.28
N VAL A 101 -7.30 -3.34 14.84
CA VAL A 101 -6.33 -2.67 15.73
C VAL A 101 -6.05 -3.51 16.99
N PHE A 102 -7.09 -4.13 17.57
CA PHE A 102 -6.93 -5.02 18.71
C PHE A 102 -6.11 -6.27 18.36
N GLN A 103 -6.38 -6.88 17.19
CA GLN A 103 -5.65 -8.06 16.72
C GLN A 103 -4.19 -7.74 16.39
N ALA A 104 -3.91 -6.62 15.72
CA ALA A 104 -2.56 -6.16 15.42
C ALA A 104 -1.74 -5.90 16.69
N ARG A 105 -2.33 -5.20 17.67
CA ARG A 105 -1.71 -5.04 19.01
C ARG A 105 -1.53 -6.38 19.70
N SER A 106 -2.46 -7.31 19.48
CA SER A 106 -2.39 -8.65 20.06
C SER A 106 -1.27 -9.51 19.50
N ALA A 107 -0.93 -9.32 18.22
CA ALA A 107 0.18 -9.97 17.55
C ALA A 107 1.56 -9.42 17.98
N GLY A 108 1.62 -8.23 18.60
CA GLY A 108 2.89 -7.63 19.05
C GLY A 108 3.45 -6.57 18.10
N VAL A 109 2.57 -5.91 17.34
CA VAL A 109 2.87 -4.69 16.56
C VAL A 109 3.21 -3.53 17.51
N ASN A 110 4.21 -2.72 17.14
CA ASN A 110 4.63 -1.56 17.93
C ASN A 110 3.72 -0.35 17.68
N GLU A 111 3.47 -0.04 16.41
CA GLU A 111 2.63 1.07 15.97
C GLU A 111 1.82 0.68 14.74
N PHE A 112 0.72 1.39 14.54
CA PHE A 112 -0.17 1.18 13.41
C PHE A 112 -0.38 2.50 12.67
N LEU A 113 -0.49 2.41 11.34
CA LEU A 113 -0.64 3.54 10.45
C LEU A 113 -1.77 3.26 9.44
N VAL A 114 -2.75 4.15 9.37
CA VAL A 114 -3.83 4.05 8.38
C VAL A 114 -3.32 4.54 7.02
N LYS A 115 -3.60 3.78 5.97
CA LYS A 115 -3.43 4.19 4.57
C LYS A 115 -4.63 5.07 4.15
N PRO A 116 -4.42 6.18 3.41
CA PRO A 116 -3.14 6.74 2.98
C PRO A 116 -2.45 7.52 4.11
N MET A 117 -1.14 7.40 4.21
CA MET A 117 -0.32 8.10 5.20
C MET A 117 0.50 9.22 4.57
N SER A 118 0.71 10.31 5.32
CA SER A 118 1.71 11.30 4.94
C SER A 118 3.10 10.86 5.38
N ALA A 119 4.15 11.31 4.68
CA ALA A 119 5.53 11.12 5.12
C ALA A 119 5.75 11.60 6.57
N ASP A 120 5.08 12.69 6.97
CA ASP A 120 5.13 13.18 8.34
C ASP A 120 4.50 12.23 9.36
N SER A 121 3.34 11.64 9.05
CA SER A 121 2.71 10.66 9.93
C SER A 121 3.57 9.39 10.05
N LEU A 122 4.21 8.95 8.97
CA LEU A 122 5.13 7.81 8.96
C LEU A 122 6.38 8.12 9.81
N PHE A 123 7.02 9.28 9.58
CA PHE A 123 8.19 9.72 10.36
C PHE A 123 7.88 9.80 11.85
N ARG A 124 6.73 10.36 12.23
CA ARG A 124 6.32 10.44 13.65
C ARG A 124 6.22 9.06 14.29
N ARG A 125 5.70 8.05 13.59
CA ARG A 125 5.65 6.67 14.12
C ARG A 125 7.02 6.03 14.21
N ILE A 126 7.85 6.17 13.17
CA ILE A 126 9.22 5.66 13.15
C ILE A 126 10.02 6.25 14.31
N ARG A 127 9.99 7.58 14.46
CA ARG A 127 10.66 8.27 15.55
C ARG A 127 10.16 7.77 16.91
N ASN A 128 8.84 7.60 17.08
CA ASN A 128 8.29 7.12 18.35
C ASN A 128 8.81 5.73 18.70
N VAL A 129 8.80 4.80 17.75
CA VAL A 129 9.19 3.41 17.99
C VAL A 129 10.70 3.26 18.22
N LEU A 130 11.51 4.00 17.48
CA LEU A 130 12.98 3.90 17.59
C LEU A 130 13.55 4.71 18.77
N VAL A 131 13.04 5.91 19.04
CA VAL A 131 13.61 6.81 20.06
C VAL A 131 13.02 6.55 21.46
N ASN A 132 11.74 6.19 21.51
CA ASN A 132 11.02 5.91 22.76
C ASN A 132 10.46 4.47 22.76
N PRO A 133 11.32 3.45 22.62
CA PRO A 133 10.87 2.08 22.53
C PRO A 133 10.19 1.66 23.84
N LYS A 134 9.01 1.06 23.71
CA LYS A 134 8.33 0.45 24.86
C LYS A 134 9.10 -0.78 25.33
N ALA A 135 9.09 -1.03 26.63
CA ALA A 135 9.63 -2.27 27.18
C ALA A 135 8.93 -3.48 26.54
N PHE A 136 9.69 -4.54 26.26
CA PHE A 136 9.12 -5.77 25.74
C PHE A 136 8.64 -6.67 26.89
N VAL A 137 7.43 -7.21 26.74
CA VAL A 137 6.84 -8.20 27.64
C VAL A 137 7.03 -9.57 27.01
N ARG A 138 7.58 -10.51 27.78
CA ARG A 138 7.79 -11.90 27.36
C ARG A 138 7.10 -12.82 28.35
N THR A 139 6.02 -13.45 27.90
CA THR A 139 5.24 -14.45 28.65
C THR A 139 4.90 -15.62 27.74
N PRO A 140 4.53 -16.81 28.27
CA PRO A 140 4.18 -17.95 27.44
C PRO A 140 3.08 -17.67 26.39
N GLY A 141 2.14 -16.77 26.67
CA GLY A 141 1.05 -16.41 25.74
C GLY A 141 1.19 -15.06 25.04
N PHE A 142 2.30 -14.33 25.20
CA PHE A 142 2.52 -13.05 24.52
C PHE A 142 3.99 -12.64 24.54
N LYS A 143 4.50 -12.24 23.37
CA LYS A 143 5.79 -11.58 23.17
C LYS A 143 5.57 -10.31 22.34
N GLY A 144 5.93 -9.15 22.88
CA GLY A 144 5.72 -7.87 22.20
C GLY A 144 5.86 -6.65 23.10
N PRO A 145 5.65 -5.44 22.55
CA PRO A 145 5.74 -4.19 23.32
C PRO A 145 4.66 -4.11 24.41
N ASP A 146 5.00 -3.53 25.57
CA ASP A 146 4.08 -3.33 26.69
C ASP A 146 2.86 -2.50 26.21
N ARG A 147 1.66 -3.10 26.34
CA ARG A 147 0.41 -2.51 25.88
C ARG A 147 -0.17 -1.51 26.89
N ARG A 148 0.39 -1.41 28.09
CA ARG A 148 -0.11 -0.54 29.16
C ARG A 148 0.22 0.93 28.88
N LEU A 149 -0.75 1.81 29.08
CA LEU A 149 -0.59 3.27 29.03
C LEU A 149 0.08 3.84 30.30
N LEU A 150 0.10 3.08 31.40
CA LEU A 150 0.59 3.51 32.72
C LEU A 150 1.77 2.66 33.18
N SER A 151 2.79 3.33 33.72
CA SER A 151 4.01 2.76 34.30
C SER A 151 3.80 2.02 35.62
N ARG A 152 2.70 1.28 35.82
CA ARG A 152 2.43 0.59 37.10
C ARG A 152 2.05 -0.87 36.88
N PRO A 153 2.74 -1.84 37.50
CA PRO A 153 2.29 -3.23 37.48
C PRO A 153 0.98 -3.36 38.29
N PRO A 154 0.06 -4.26 37.89
CA PRO A 154 -1.08 -4.61 38.72
C PRO A 154 -0.59 -5.19 40.06
N PRO A 155 -1.33 -4.98 41.17
CA PRO A 155 -0.94 -5.51 42.47
C PRO A 155 -0.76 -7.03 42.42
N GLY A 156 0.35 -7.55 42.94
CA GLY A 156 0.57 -8.99 43.12
C GLY A 156 1.14 -9.75 41.92
N VAL A 157 1.58 -9.07 40.85
CA VAL A 157 2.21 -9.75 39.69
C VAL A 157 3.66 -9.29 39.58
N ALA A 158 4.61 -10.22 39.72
CA ALA A 158 6.03 -9.97 39.46
C ALA A 158 6.19 -9.23 38.11
N GLU A 159 7.08 -8.24 38.05
CA GLU A 159 7.27 -7.39 36.88
C GLU A 159 7.53 -8.24 35.62
N ARG A 160 6.50 -8.38 34.77
CA ARG A 160 6.58 -9.12 33.49
C ARG A 160 7.44 -8.40 32.42
N ARG A 161 8.14 -7.33 32.81
CA ARG A 161 9.02 -6.52 31.97
C ARG A 161 10.42 -7.10 32.08
N VAL A 162 10.72 -8.08 31.25
CA VAL A 162 11.97 -8.86 31.36
C VAL A 162 13.04 -8.35 30.39
N ALA A 163 12.66 -7.66 29.32
CA ALA A 163 13.58 -7.17 28.30
C ALA A 163 13.82 -5.65 28.45
N ALA A 164 15.10 -5.25 28.37
CA ALA A 164 15.48 -3.85 28.26
C ALA A 164 14.78 -3.20 27.05
N PRO A 165 14.47 -1.89 27.10
CA PRO A 165 14.01 -1.16 25.92
C PRO A 165 15.00 -1.33 24.76
N LEU A 166 14.53 -1.28 23.52
CA LEU A 166 15.42 -1.27 22.35
C LEU A 166 16.51 -0.20 22.53
N ALA A 167 17.73 -0.48 22.07
CA ALA A 167 18.82 0.47 22.15
C ALA A 167 18.40 1.79 21.47
N LYS A 168 18.40 2.88 22.23
CA LYS A 168 18.05 4.20 21.69
C LYS A 168 19.08 4.60 20.63
N PRO A 169 18.68 5.06 19.44
CA PRO A 169 19.59 5.76 18.53
C PRO A 169 20.25 6.90 19.29
N LEU A 170 21.57 7.03 19.15
CA LEU A 170 22.31 8.11 19.80
C LEU A 170 21.76 9.46 19.29
N PRO A 171 21.46 10.43 20.17
CA PRO A 171 21.03 11.75 19.75
C PRO A 171 22.15 12.46 18.98
N LEU A 172 21.80 13.16 17.89
CA LEU A 172 22.74 14.05 17.21
C LEU A 172 23.02 15.27 18.10
N VAL A 173 24.18 15.28 18.76
CA VAL A 173 24.82 16.54 19.16
C VAL A 173 25.71 16.97 18.00
N MET A 174 25.38 18.07 17.34
CA MET A 174 26.29 18.73 16.40
C MET A 174 26.49 20.18 16.87
N PRO A 175 27.73 20.60 17.18
CA PRO A 175 28.08 22.01 17.16
C PRO A 175 28.07 22.50 15.71
N ILE A 176 27.59 23.73 15.53
CA ILE A 176 27.53 24.40 14.24
C ILE A 176 28.97 24.67 13.74
N GLY A 177 29.29 24.14 12.56
CA GLY A 177 30.36 24.64 11.70
C GLY A 177 31.55 23.69 11.48
N ALA A 178 31.65 23.14 10.27
CA ALA A 178 32.90 23.04 9.50
C ALA A 178 32.62 22.42 8.11
N THR A 179 33.02 23.15 7.09
CA THR A 179 33.04 22.82 5.66
C THR A 179 34.09 21.76 5.30
N ALA A 180 33.79 20.90 4.30
CA ALA A 180 34.70 20.32 3.28
C ALA A 180 33.96 19.17 2.57
N ALA A 181 34.15 18.79 1.30
CA ALA A 181 34.76 19.34 0.09
C ALA A 181 34.32 18.39 -1.07
N ALA A 182 34.27 18.90 -2.30
CA ALA A 182 34.10 18.15 -3.56
C ALA A 182 35.27 17.13 -3.77
N ARG A 183 35.28 16.05 -4.58
CA ARG A 183 34.69 15.56 -5.88
C ARG A 183 35.27 14.10 -6.05
N PRO A 184 35.21 13.33 -7.18
CA PRO A 184 34.75 13.62 -8.54
C PRO A 184 33.80 12.60 -9.21
N ALA A 185 33.33 13.00 -10.40
CA ALA A 185 32.53 12.24 -11.35
C ALA A 185 33.40 11.45 -12.35
N ALA A 186 32.85 10.37 -12.92
CA ALA A 186 33.23 9.84 -14.23
C ALA A 186 32.06 9.05 -14.88
N ALA A 187 31.76 9.38 -16.14
CA ALA A 187 30.88 8.68 -17.10
C ALA A 187 31.77 7.76 -18.03
N PRO A 188 31.33 7.05 -19.11
CA PRO A 188 30.15 7.26 -19.96
C PRO A 188 29.38 5.99 -20.43
N HIS A 189 28.29 6.23 -21.18
CA HIS A 189 27.33 5.28 -21.78
C HIS A 189 27.88 4.42 -22.93
N ALA A 190 27.24 3.26 -23.16
CA ALA A 190 27.16 2.53 -24.44
C ALA A 190 25.79 1.81 -24.56
N PRO A 191 25.34 1.43 -25.78
CA PRO A 191 23.98 1.70 -26.26
C PRO A 191 22.96 0.61 -25.93
N VAL A 192 21.73 1.01 -25.59
CA VAL A 192 20.58 0.09 -25.54
C VAL A 192 19.97 0.01 -26.93
N VAL A 193 19.98 -1.20 -27.48
CA VAL A 193 19.35 -1.61 -28.74
C VAL A 193 17.84 -1.35 -28.67
N GLN A 194 17.31 -0.59 -29.65
CA GLN A 194 15.89 -0.36 -29.83
C GLN A 194 15.21 -1.63 -30.37
N ALA A 195 14.26 -2.16 -29.60
CA ALA A 195 13.21 -3.07 -30.08
C ALA A 195 11.97 -2.25 -30.48
N PRO A 196 11.12 -2.75 -31.40
CA PRO A 196 10.30 -1.93 -32.28
C PRO A 196 9.11 -1.27 -31.56
N LYS A 197 8.81 -0.03 -31.96
CA LYS A 197 7.63 0.72 -31.51
C LYS A 197 6.35 0.02 -31.99
N PRO A 198 5.39 -0.34 -31.12
CA PRO A 198 4.04 -0.59 -31.56
C PRO A 198 3.39 0.74 -32.00
N ALA A 199 2.51 0.63 -32.98
CA ALA A 199 1.91 1.73 -33.73
C ALA A 199 1.32 2.83 -32.83
N GLN A 200 1.38 4.07 -33.33
CA GLN A 200 0.78 5.26 -32.71
C GLN A 200 -0.74 5.08 -32.54
N GLU A 201 -1.17 4.64 -31.36
CA GLU A 201 -2.58 4.75 -30.95
C GLU A 201 -2.86 6.20 -30.58
N ARG A 202 -3.36 6.95 -31.55
CA ARG A 202 -3.76 8.36 -31.35
C ARG A 202 -5.00 8.41 -30.47
N THR A 203 -5.06 9.40 -29.59
CA THR A 203 -6.33 9.90 -29.03
C THR A 203 -7.32 10.11 -30.17
N GLY A 204 -8.47 9.43 -30.08
CA GLY A 204 -9.46 9.41 -31.16
C GLY A 204 -10.86 9.19 -30.62
N ARG A 205 -11.88 9.54 -31.42
CA ARG A 205 -13.28 9.31 -31.08
C ARG A 205 -13.70 7.91 -31.51
N LYS A 206 -14.36 7.17 -30.62
CA LYS A 206 -15.05 5.92 -30.94
C LYS A 206 -16.54 6.09 -30.69
N LYS A 207 -17.35 5.59 -31.62
CA LYS A 207 -18.81 5.52 -31.49
C LYS A 207 -19.20 4.08 -31.17
N PHE A 208 -20.20 3.94 -30.30
CA PHE A 208 -20.74 2.67 -29.86
C PHE A 208 -22.26 2.67 -30.03
N HIS A 209 -22.77 1.58 -30.57
CA HIS A 209 -24.21 1.39 -30.75
C HIS A 209 -24.90 1.03 -29.42
N ALA A 210 -26.19 1.32 -29.32
CA ALA A 210 -26.98 0.91 -28.15
C ALA A 210 -26.88 -0.62 -27.93
N GLY A 211 -26.54 -1.04 -26.71
CA GLY A 211 -26.31 -2.44 -26.34
C GLY A 211 -24.92 -2.99 -26.65
N GLN A 212 -24.06 -2.23 -27.33
CA GLN A 212 -22.69 -2.67 -27.64
C GLN A 212 -21.82 -2.70 -26.39
N ILE A 213 -21.13 -3.83 -26.17
CA ILE A 213 -20.13 -3.96 -25.09
C ILE A 213 -18.87 -3.20 -25.49
N VAL A 214 -18.40 -2.32 -24.60
CA VAL A 214 -17.17 -1.54 -24.77
C VAL A 214 -15.95 -2.35 -24.30
N PHE A 215 -16.08 -2.98 -23.13
CA PHE A 215 -15.13 -3.97 -22.59
C PHE A 215 -15.84 -4.81 -21.52
N SER A 216 -15.26 -5.97 -21.20
CA SER A 216 -15.77 -6.90 -20.20
C SER A 216 -14.95 -6.86 -18.92
N GLU A 217 -15.58 -7.25 -17.81
CA GLU A 217 -14.89 -7.55 -16.57
C GLU A 217 -13.78 -8.59 -16.80
N GLY A 218 -12.61 -8.37 -16.20
CA GLY A 218 -11.44 -9.24 -16.33
C GLY A 218 -10.55 -8.93 -17.54
N ASP A 219 -11.00 -8.11 -18.49
CA ASP A 219 -10.17 -7.70 -19.62
C ASP A 219 -8.94 -6.90 -19.13
N ALA A 220 -7.85 -6.94 -19.88
CA ALA A 220 -6.74 -6.01 -19.67
C ALA A 220 -7.18 -4.58 -20.03
N GLY A 221 -6.73 -3.59 -19.27
CA GLY A 221 -7.04 -2.18 -19.52
C GLY A 221 -5.87 -1.44 -20.12
N ASP A 222 -5.96 -1.07 -21.40
CA ASP A 222 -4.98 -0.27 -22.14
C ASP A 222 -5.51 1.12 -22.53
N MET A 223 -6.81 1.34 -22.41
CA MET A 223 -7.51 2.58 -22.75
C MET A 223 -8.55 2.99 -21.70
N ALA A 224 -8.78 4.28 -21.55
CA ALA A 224 -9.90 4.86 -20.80
C ALA A 224 -10.78 5.68 -21.75
N TYR A 225 -12.00 5.96 -21.32
CA TYR A 225 -13.01 6.59 -22.18
C TYR A 225 -13.65 7.75 -21.45
N VAL A 226 -13.77 8.89 -22.13
CA VAL A 226 -14.60 10.01 -21.70
C VAL A 226 -15.83 10.04 -22.59
N VAL A 227 -17.02 10.03 -22.00
CA VAL A 227 -18.28 10.11 -22.75
C VAL A 227 -18.46 11.54 -23.24
N GLU A 228 -18.48 11.74 -24.56
CA GLU A 228 -18.83 13.04 -25.17
C GLU A 228 -20.36 13.17 -25.33
N SER A 229 -21.03 12.08 -25.71
CA SER A 229 -22.49 12.02 -25.85
C SER A 229 -23.00 10.59 -25.63
N GLY A 230 -24.26 10.45 -25.18
CA GLY A 230 -24.87 9.16 -24.87
C GLY A 230 -24.70 8.74 -23.41
N LYS A 231 -24.89 7.44 -23.13
CA LYS A 231 -24.80 6.85 -21.79
C LYS A 231 -24.17 5.47 -21.83
N VAL A 232 -23.33 5.18 -20.85
CA VAL A 232 -22.69 3.87 -20.63
C VAL A 232 -23.19 3.27 -19.33
N SER A 233 -23.66 2.03 -19.37
CA SER A 233 -24.00 1.24 -18.19
C SER A 233 -22.79 0.41 -17.75
N ILE A 234 -22.41 0.55 -16.49
CA ILE A 234 -21.39 -0.27 -15.83
C ILE A 234 -22.08 -1.39 -15.07
N PHE A 235 -21.66 -2.63 -15.30
CA PHE A 235 -22.31 -3.80 -14.72
C PHE A 235 -21.32 -4.91 -14.39
N LYS A 236 -21.71 -5.77 -13.46
CA LYS A 236 -20.98 -6.99 -13.08
C LYS A 236 -21.83 -8.21 -13.39
N THR A 237 -21.20 -9.33 -13.72
CA THR A 237 -21.91 -10.60 -13.85
C THR A 237 -21.71 -11.40 -12.57
N VAL A 238 -22.76 -11.55 -11.76
CA VAL A 238 -22.71 -12.29 -10.49
C VAL A 238 -23.64 -13.50 -10.59
N ASN A 239 -23.10 -14.71 -10.49
CA ASN A 239 -23.86 -15.97 -10.65
C ASN A 239 -24.64 -16.04 -11.98
N GLY A 240 -24.04 -15.55 -13.08
CA GLY A 240 -24.68 -15.52 -14.41
C GLY A 240 -25.74 -14.43 -14.60
N GLN A 241 -26.03 -13.61 -13.58
CA GLN A 241 -26.96 -12.49 -13.67
C GLN A 241 -26.23 -11.16 -13.80
N LYS A 242 -26.78 -10.28 -14.65
CA LYS A 242 -26.24 -8.95 -14.91
C LYS A 242 -26.73 -7.96 -13.84
N VAL A 243 -25.82 -7.51 -12.99
CA VAL A 243 -26.08 -6.52 -11.94
C VAL A 243 -25.54 -5.17 -12.39
N ILE A 244 -26.43 -4.19 -12.61
CA ILE A 244 -26.00 -2.82 -12.95
C ILE A 244 -25.42 -2.15 -11.70
N LEU A 245 -24.19 -1.66 -11.79
CA LEU A 245 -23.54 -0.89 -10.72
C LEU A 245 -23.88 0.59 -10.83
N GLY A 246 -23.92 1.13 -12.05
CA GLY A 246 -24.28 2.52 -12.32
C GLY A 246 -24.34 2.86 -13.80
N GLN A 247 -24.68 4.12 -14.10
CA GLN A 247 -24.64 4.69 -15.46
C GLN A 247 -23.79 5.94 -15.49
N ILE A 248 -23.09 6.14 -16.60
CA ILE A 248 -22.14 7.23 -16.83
C ILE A 248 -22.61 7.99 -18.06
N GLY A 249 -22.86 9.29 -17.91
CA GLY A 249 -23.29 10.19 -18.97
C GLY A 249 -22.16 11.10 -19.45
N PRO A 250 -22.48 12.15 -20.23
CA PRO A 250 -21.50 13.08 -20.80
C PRO A 250 -20.56 13.70 -19.76
N ASN A 251 -19.29 13.88 -20.14
CA ASN A 251 -18.15 14.27 -19.31
C ASN A 251 -17.72 13.24 -18.25
N GLY A 252 -18.46 12.13 -18.11
CA GLY A 252 -18.06 11.03 -17.25
C GLY A 252 -16.90 10.25 -17.85
N VAL A 253 -15.98 9.82 -16.98
CA VAL A 253 -14.84 8.97 -17.33
C VAL A 253 -15.11 7.55 -16.86
N PHE A 254 -14.74 6.57 -17.67
CA PHE A 254 -14.80 5.16 -17.30
C PHE A 254 -13.64 4.35 -17.90
N GLY A 255 -13.28 3.27 -17.21
CA GLY A 255 -12.15 2.43 -17.62
C GLY A 255 -10.79 3.06 -17.29
N GLU A 256 -10.75 4.05 -16.42
CA GLU A 256 -9.55 4.72 -15.93
C GLU A 256 -8.77 3.89 -14.91
N MET A 257 -9.47 3.12 -14.07
CA MET A 257 -8.86 2.46 -12.91
C MET A 257 -7.73 1.52 -13.32
N ALA A 258 -8.01 0.65 -14.31
CA ALA A 258 -7.05 -0.32 -14.84
C ALA A 258 -5.80 0.32 -15.45
N LEU A 259 -5.86 1.60 -15.85
CA LEU A 259 -4.70 2.30 -16.40
C LEU A 259 -3.74 2.80 -15.32
N ILE A 260 -4.23 2.98 -14.09
CA ILE A 260 -3.48 3.56 -12.99
C ILE A 260 -2.83 2.45 -12.17
N ASP A 261 -3.60 1.45 -11.75
CA ASP A 261 -3.13 0.36 -10.89
C ASP A 261 -2.65 -0.89 -11.66
N ASN A 262 -2.85 -0.93 -12.98
CA ASN A 262 -2.50 -2.06 -13.85
C ASN A 262 -3.21 -3.39 -13.49
N GLU A 263 -4.36 -3.30 -12.81
CA GLU A 263 -5.23 -4.43 -12.50
C GLU A 263 -6.32 -4.62 -13.58
N PRO A 264 -6.86 -5.84 -13.78
CA PRO A 264 -7.91 -6.12 -14.78
C PRO A 264 -9.17 -5.25 -14.60
N ARG A 265 -10.00 -5.14 -15.65
CA ARG A 265 -11.28 -4.41 -15.58
C ARG A 265 -12.15 -4.94 -14.43
N MET A 266 -12.52 -4.07 -13.50
CA MET A 266 -13.34 -4.45 -12.33
C MET A 266 -14.79 -4.81 -12.70
N ALA A 267 -15.30 -4.23 -13.77
CA ALA A 267 -16.67 -4.34 -14.23
C ALA A 267 -16.71 -4.23 -15.76
N SER A 268 -17.81 -4.69 -16.35
CA SER A 268 -18.09 -4.55 -17.78
C SER A 268 -18.74 -3.20 -18.08
N ALA A 269 -18.47 -2.65 -19.25
CA ALA A 269 -19.07 -1.42 -19.75
C ALA A 269 -19.85 -1.69 -21.04
N MET A 270 -21.08 -1.18 -21.13
CA MET A 270 -21.93 -1.32 -22.30
C MET A 270 -22.64 -0.01 -22.60
N ALA A 271 -22.66 0.40 -23.86
CA ALA A 271 -23.44 1.56 -24.30
C ALA A 271 -24.93 1.30 -24.06
N ALA A 272 -25.58 2.13 -23.26
CA ALA A 272 -27.02 2.05 -22.99
C ALA A 272 -27.85 2.62 -24.16
N GLU A 273 -27.26 3.57 -24.88
CA GLU A 273 -27.78 4.23 -26.07
C GLU A 273 -26.62 4.54 -27.04
N GLU A 274 -26.90 5.09 -28.22
CA GLU A 274 -25.85 5.55 -29.14
C GLU A 274 -24.89 6.51 -28.43
N THR A 275 -23.63 6.09 -28.31
CA THR A 275 -22.66 6.74 -27.42
C THR A 275 -21.38 7.07 -28.17
N SER A 276 -20.89 8.31 -28.04
CA SER A 276 -19.59 8.74 -28.55
C SER A 276 -18.63 8.95 -27.39
N CYS A 277 -17.45 8.35 -27.46
CA CYS A 277 -16.41 8.50 -26.46
C CYS A 277 -15.10 9.00 -27.06
N LEU A 278 -14.43 9.90 -26.33
CA LEU A 278 -13.02 10.19 -26.54
C LEU A 278 -12.20 9.08 -25.88
N VAL A 279 -11.31 8.46 -26.64
CA VAL A 279 -10.40 7.41 -26.15
C VAL A 279 -9.11 8.05 -25.65
N ILE A 280 -8.75 7.73 -24.40
CA ILE A 280 -7.51 8.13 -23.74
C ILE A 280 -6.60 6.90 -23.62
N PRO A 281 -5.51 6.82 -24.39
CA PRO A 281 -4.55 5.73 -24.27
C PRO A 281 -3.75 5.74 -22.97
N MET A 282 -3.43 4.55 -22.47
CA MET A 282 -2.55 4.35 -21.31
C MET A 282 -1.22 5.10 -21.48
N ALA A 283 -0.67 5.15 -22.70
CA ALA A 283 0.57 5.87 -22.98
C ALA A 283 0.47 7.38 -22.68
N ALA A 284 -0.67 8.00 -22.97
CA ALA A 284 -0.92 9.40 -22.68
C ALA A 284 -1.04 9.65 -21.17
N LEU A 285 -1.70 8.74 -20.45
CA LEU A 285 -1.88 8.83 -19.01
C LEU A 285 -0.58 8.53 -18.24
N LYS A 286 0.17 7.50 -18.63
CA LYS A 286 1.46 7.12 -18.02
C LYS A 286 2.50 8.24 -18.07
N SER A 287 2.52 9.03 -19.15
CA SER A 287 3.40 10.19 -19.27
C SER A 287 3.11 11.27 -18.21
N GLN A 288 1.86 11.39 -17.76
CA GLN A 288 1.46 12.34 -16.72
C GLN A 288 1.67 11.74 -15.32
N ILE A 289 1.35 10.44 -15.14
CA ILE A 289 1.60 9.70 -13.90
C ILE A 289 3.09 9.76 -13.52
N GLY A 290 4.00 9.53 -14.47
CA GLY A 290 5.44 9.58 -14.19
C GLY A 290 5.99 10.97 -13.84
N LYS A 291 5.22 12.04 -14.03
CA LYS A 291 5.57 13.41 -13.63
C LYS A 291 4.88 13.83 -12.32
N THR A 292 4.00 12.99 -11.82
CA THR A 292 3.19 13.27 -10.64
C THR A 292 3.97 12.87 -9.39
N PRO A 293 3.98 13.69 -8.32
CA PRO A 293 4.67 13.33 -7.09
C PRO A 293 4.15 12.02 -6.49
N ASP A 294 5.05 11.19 -5.96
CA ASP A 294 4.74 9.86 -5.38
C ASP A 294 3.58 9.89 -4.37
N LEU A 295 3.46 10.97 -3.58
CA LEU A 295 2.37 11.14 -2.61
C LEU A 295 0.99 11.19 -3.28
N VAL A 296 0.88 11.87 -4.42
CA VAL A 296 -0.40 11.98 -5.15
C VAL A 296 -0.75 10.65 -5.78
N ILE A 297 0.24 9.90 -6.27
CA ILE A 297 0.05 8.54 -6.77
C ILE A 297 -0.42 7.60 -5.65
N LEU A 298 0.21 7.65 -4.47
CA LEU A 298 -0.21 6.86 -3.32
C LEU A 298 -1.68 7.12 -2.92
N VAL A 299 -2.08 8.39 -2.85
CA VAL A 299 -3.47 8.77 -2.54
C VAL A 299 -4.41 8.23 -3.62
N LEU A 300 -4.04 8.38 -4.89
CA LEU A 300 -4.84 7.90 -6.02
C LEU A 300 -5.01 6.38 -5.97
N GLU A 301 -3.94 5.62 -5.74
CA GLU A 301 -3.98 4.16 -5.62
C GLU A 301 -4.80 3.68 -4.44
N THR A 302 -4.71 4.37 -3.29
CA THR A 302 -5.51 4.02 -2.11
C THR A 302 -7.00 4.24 -2.40
N LEU A 303 -7.35 5.38 -3.01
CA LEU A 303 -8.72 5.64 -3.44
C LEU A 303 -9.21 4.60 -4.45
N LEU A 304 -8.35 4.21 -5.40
CA LEU A 304 -8.69 3.16 -6.37
C LEU A 304 -8.94 1.83 -5.67
N TYR A 305 -8.08 1.41 -4.74
CA TYR A 305 -8.25 0.19 -3.95
C TYR A 305 -9.59 0.17 -3.22
N ASP A 306 -9.94 1.25 -2.52
CA ASP A 306 -11.21 1.37 -1.79
C ASP A 306 -12.41 1.33 -2.73
N ILE A 307 -12.33 2.03 -3.87
CA ILE A 307 -13.36 1.99 -4.91
C ILE A 307 -13.50 0.57 -5.48
N ARG A 308 -12.40 -0.17 -5.65
CA ARG A 308 -12.44 -1.59 -6.06
C ARG A 308 -13.11 -2.46 -5.02
N LYS A 309 -12.76 -2.31 -3.74
CA LYS A 309 -13.36 -3.05 -2.63
C LYS A 309 -14.87 -2.79 -2.57
N MET A 310 -15.28 -1.53 -2.53
CA MET A 310 -16.69 -1.12 -2.54
C MET A 310 -17.43 -1.63 -3.78
N GLY A 311 -16.83 -1.56 -4.96
CA GLY A 311 -17.45 -2.06 -6.20
C GLY A 311 -17.74 -3.56 -6.18
N ARG A 312 -16.84 -4.37 -5.60
CA ARG A 312 -17.05 -5.82 -5.41
C ARG A 312 -18.20 -6.08 -4.43
N GLU A 313 -18.21 -5.40 -3.28
CA GLU A 313 -19.24 -5.54 -2.25
C GLU A 313 -20.62 -5.11 -2.76
N LEU A 314 -20.71 -3.96 -3.42
CA LEU A 314 -21.95 -3.45 -4.02
C LEU A 314 -22.54 -4.44 -5.03
N GLY A 315 -21.69 -5.07 -5.85
CA GLY A 315 -22.11 -6.11 -6.78
C GLY A 315 -22.75 -7.32 -6.08
N GLN A 316 -22.15 -7.78 -4.97
CA GLN A 316 -22.67 -8.89 -4.18
C GLN A 316 -23.99 -8.52 -3.48
N VAL A 317 -24.04 -7.37 -2.82
CA VAL A 317 -25.23 -6.90 -2.09
C VAL A 317 -26.42 -6.73 -3.05
N ARG A 318 -26.23 -6.10 -4.21
CA ARG A 318 -27.29 -5.95 -5.20
C ARG A 318 -27.76 -7.30 -5.75
N ALA A 319 -26.85 -8.24 -6.02
CA ALA A 319 -27.21 -9.59 -6.43
C ALA A 319 -28.08 -10.32 -5.38
N THR A 320 -27.75 -10.19 -4.10
CA THR A 320 -28.55 -10.78 -3.01
C THR A 320 -29.94 -10.14 -2.91
N LEU A 321 -30.04 -8.82 -3.08
CA LEU A 321 -31.31 -8.09 -3.08
C LEU A 321 -32.21 -8.48 -4.26
N GLU A 322 -31.65 -8.64 -5.45
CA GLU A 322 -32.39 -9.08 -6.64
C GLU A 322 -32.92 -10.51 -6.47
N LYS A 323 -32.12 -11.44 -5.94
CA LYS A 323 -32.59 -12.80 -5.60
C LYS A 323 -33.73 -12.79 -4.58
N LYS A 324 -33.67 -11.96 -3.55
CA LYS A 324 -34.75 -11.81 -2.55
C LYS A 324 -36.03 -11.21 -3.13
N ARG A 325 -35.92 -10.35 -4.15
CA ARG A 325 -37.07 -9.77 -4.86
C ARG A 325 -37.71 -10.75 -5.86
N ALA A 326 -36.91 -11.61 -6.49
CA ALA A 326 -37.39 -12.61 -7.45
C ALA A 326 -37.97 -13.87 -6.78
N GLY A 327 -37.71 -14.10 -5.50
CA GLY A 327 -38.26 -15.21 -4.70
C GLY A 327 -39.52 -14.87 -3.89
N LYS A 328 -40.21 -13.77 -4.22
CA LYS A 328 -41.54 -13.37 -3.73
C LYS A 328 -42.51 -13.38 -4.90
#